data_AF-A0A2N2M2X0-F1
#
_entry.id   AF-A0A2N2M2X0-F1
#
_cell.length_a   1.000
_cell.length_b   1.000
_cell.length_c   1.000
_cell.angle_alpha   90.00
_cell.angle_beta   90.00
_cell.angle_gamma   90.00
#
_symmetry.space_group_name_H-M   'P 1'
#
loop_
_entity.id
_entity.type
_entity.pdbx_description
1 polymer ?
#
loop_
_entity_poly.entity_id
_entity_poly.type
_entity_poly.pdbx_seq_one_letter_code
_entity_poly.pdbx_strand_id
1 'polypeptide(L)'
;DDQRIVIDEIAGVQVTMLPVAITGLHLLLAFVLFRIFDIWKPFPLNRFQKFPGGWGVVADDLGAGVYGGLVLFLLKLTGVL
;
A
#
# COMPACT_ATOMS: atom_id res chain seq x y z
N ASP A 1 -15.98 5.45 1.88
CA ASP A 1 -15.37 4.14 2.03
C ASP A 1 -16.42 3.19 2.62
N ASP A 2 -16.73 2.10 1.92
CA ASP A 2 -17.67 1.06 2.37
C ASP A 2 -16.86 -0.22 2.58
N GLN A 3 -16.77 -0.68 3.83
CA GLN A 3 -15.92 -1.80 4.26
C GLN A 3 -16.21 -3.14 3.56
N ARG A 4 -17.28 -3.24 2.78
CA ARG A 4 -17.62 -4.43 1.99
C ARG A 4 -16.95 -4.44 0.62
N ILE A 5 -16.51 -3.29 0.13
CA ILE A 5 -15.81 -3.14 -1.14
C ILE A 5 -14.33 -3.05 -0.80
N VAL A 6 -13.57 -4.08 -1.18
CA VAL A 6 -12.14 -4.20 -0.81
C VAL A 6 -11.20 -4.14 -2.02
N ILE A 7 -11.67 -3.55 -3.13
CA ILE A 7 -10.96 -3.60 -4.42
C ILE A 7 -9.74 -2.69 -4.43
N ASP A 8 -9.84 -1.58 -3.70
CA ASP A 8 -8.83 -0.59 -3.43
C ASP A 8 -7.70 -1.14 -2.56
N GLU A 9 -8.01 -1.92 -1.52
CA GLU A 9 -6.98 -2.60 -0.73
C GLU A 9 -6.26 -3.67 -1.54
N ILE A 10 -6.99 -4.41 -2.38
CA ILE A 10 -6.37 -5.38 -3.31
C ILE A 10 -5.45 -4.66 -4.30
N ALA A 11 -5.84 -3.48 -4.79
CA ALA A 11 -4.98 -2.67 -5.65
C ALA A 11 -3.75 -2.14 -4.89
N GLY A 12 -3.93 -1.69 -3.64
CA GLY A 12 -2.85 -1.21 -2.77
C GLY A 12 -1.79 -2.28 -2.51
N VAL A 13 -2.18 -3.51 -2.18
CA VAL A 13 -1.25 -4.65 -2.00
C VAL A 13 -0.51 -4.97 -3.29
N GLN A 14 -1.17 -4.93 -4.45
CA GLN A 14 -0.51 -5.12 -5.75
C GLN A 14 0.55 -4.05 -6.01
N VAL A 15 0.25 -2.78 -5.68
CA VAL A 15 1.23 -1.69 -5.77
C VAL A 15 2.43 -1.93 -4.85
N THR A 16 2.20 -2.38 -3.61
CA THR A 16 3.28 -2.71 -2.67
C THR A 16 4.22 -3.81 -3.18
N MET A 17 3.71 -4.74 -3.99
CA MET A 17 4.48 -5.87 -4.54
C MET A 17 5.34 -5.51 -5.75
N LEU A 18 5.12 -4.38 -6.42
CA LEU A 18 5.83 -4.01 -7.65
C LEU A 18 7.38 -4.10 -7.63
N PRO A 19 8.10 -3.75 -6.53
CA PRO A 19 9.56 -3.72 -6.54
C PRO A 19 10.24 -5.10 -6.32
N VAL A 20 9.47 -6.14 -6.01
CA VAL A 20 10.00 -7.45 -5.59
C VAL A 20 9.39 -8.60 -6.39
N ALA A 21 10.08 -9.74 -6.41
CA ALA A 21 9.54 -10.95 -7.03
C ALA A 21 8.41 -11.53 -6.17
N ILE A 22 7.42 -12.17 -6.81
CA ILE A 22 6.31 -12.79 -6.08
C ILE A 22 6.81 -14.05 -5.36
N THR A 23 6.95 -13.95 -4.05
CA THR A 23 7.24 -15.07 -3.14
C THR A 23 6.25 -15.02 -1.98
N GLY A 24 6.04 -16.13 -1.28
CA GLY A 24 5.14 -16.17 -0.11
C GLY A 24 5.57 -15.18 0.98
N LEU A 25 6.87 -15.01 1.21
CA LEU A 25 7.41 -14.05 2.16
C LEU A 25 7.14 -12.61 1.73
N HIS A 26 7.40 -12.26 0.47
CA HIS A 26 7.15 -10.91 -0.04
C HIS A 26 5.67 -10.56 -0.02
N LEU A 27 4.78 -11.50 -0.35
CA LEU A 27 3.33 -11.30 -0.26
C LEU A 27 2.88 -11.01 1.18
N LEU A 28 3.39 -11.76 2.15
CA LEU A 28 3.09 -11.53 3.56
C LEU A 28 3.59 -10.16 4.03
N LEU A 29 4.84 -9.82 3.70
CA LEU A 29 5.43 -8.53 4.05
C LEU A 29 4.70 -7.37 3.37
N ALA A 30 4.36 -7.51 2.09
CA ALA A 30 3.60 -6.51 1.35
C ALA A 30 2.23 -6.27 1.99
N PHE A 31 1.51 -7.33 2.35
CA PHE A 31 0.24 -7.22 3.05
C PHE A 31 0.38 -6.47 4.39
N VAL A 32 1.37 -6.86 5.21
CA VAL A 32 1.58 -6.23 6.53
C VAL A 32 1.98 -4.76 6.38
N LEU A 33 2.94 -4.45 5.51
CA LEU A 33 3.39 -3.08 5.28
C LEU A 33 2.27 -2.21 4.71
N PHE A 34 1.55 -2.72 3.71
CA PHE A 34 0.37 -2.03 3.17
C PHE A 34 -0.61 -1.68 4.28
N ARG A 35 -1.00 -2.64 5.13
CA ARG A 35 -1.95 -2.38 6.23
C ARG A 35 -1.44 -1.38 7.25
N ILE A 36 -0.13 -1.38 7.54
CA ILE A 36 0.45 -0.35 8.41
C ILE A 36 0.28 1.04 7.80
N PHE A 37 0.59 1.21 6.51
CA PHE A 37 0.51 2.51 5.84
C PHE A 37 -0.93 2.96 5.54
N ASP A 38 -1.82 2.02 5.25
CA ASP A 38 -3.25 2.27 5.07
C ASP A 38 -3.93 2.67 6.38
N ILE A 39 -3.56 2.08 7.52
CA ILE A 39 -4.10 2.52 8.83
C ILE A 39 -3.49 3.86 9.26
N TRP A 40 -2.18 4.02 9.09
CA TRP A 40 -1.47 5.20 9.60
C TRP A 40 -1.65 6.45 8.73
N LYS A 41 -1.76 6.27 7.40
CA LYS A 41 -1.88 7.34 6.38
C LYS A 41 -0.94 8.53 6.62
N PRO A 42 0.40 8.32 6.66
CA PRO A 42 1.32 9.42 6.88
C PRO A 42 1.24 10.45 5.73
N PHE A 43 1.61 11.68 6.04
CA PHE A 43 1.60 12.78 5.07
C PHE A 43 2.43 12.45 3.82
N PRO A 44 2.00 12.79 2.58
CA PRO A 44 0.74 13.47 2.19
C PRO A 44 -0.52 12.61 1.98
N LEU A 45 -0.54 11.31 2.30
CA LEU A 45 -1.68 10.44 1.98
C LEU A 45 -3.00 10.93 2.58
N ASN A 46 -2.95 11.42 3.82
CA ASN A 46 -4.08 12.04 4.51
C ASN A 46 -4.71 13.25 3.80
N ARG A 47 -4.11 13.79 2.73
CA ARG A 47 -4.70 14.86 1.90
C ARG A 47 -5.56 14.32 0.76
N PHE A 48 -5.39 13.07 0.32
CA PHE A 48 -6.15 12.50 -0.80
C PHE A 48 -7.61 12.23 -0.43
N GLN A 49 -7.94 12.10 0.86
CA GLN A 49 -9.31 12.10 1.38
C GLN A 49 -10.14 13.34 1.04
N LYS A 50 -9.50 14.44 0.61
CA LYS A 50 -10.21 15.66 0.21
C LYS A 50 -10.79 15.60 -1.20
N PHE A 51 -10.44 14.57 -1.99
CA PHE A 51 -11.00 14.40 -3.32
C PHE A 51 -12.46 13.93 -3.24
N PRO A 52 -13.36 14.49 -4.07
CA PRO A 52 -14.76 14.12 -4.05
C PRO A 52 -14.98 12.71 -4.59
N GLY A 53 -15.89 11.97 -3.94
CA GLY A 53 -16.32 10.63 -4.37
C GLY A 53 -15.33 9.51 -4.02
N GLY A 54 -15.39 8.40 -4.76
CA GLY A 54 -14.55 7.22 -4.52
C GLY A 54 -13.07 7.40 -4.88
N TRP A 55 -12.73 8.46 -5.60
CA TRP A 55 -11.35 8.74 -6.03
C TRP A 55 -10.38 8.93 -4.86
N GLY A 56 -10.84 9.57 -3.78
CA GLY A 56 -10.01 9.76 -2.59
C GLY A 56 -9.64 8.45 -1.91
N VAL A 57 -10.57 7.49 -1.85
CA VAL A 57 -10.35 6.19 -1.20
C VAL A 57 -9.33 5.37 -1.99
N VAL A 58 -9.51 5.26 -3.31
CA VAL A 58 -8.56 4.53 -4.16
C VAL A 58 -7.17 5.19 -4.15
N ALA A 59 -7.10 6.53 -4.19
CA ALA A 59 -5.82 7.24 -4.18
C ALA A 59 -5.07 7.11 -2.83
N ASP A 60 -5.80 7.13 -1.71
CA ASP A 60 -5.26 6.86 -0.38
C ASP A 60 -4.56 5.49 -0.35
N ASP A 61 -5.26 4.44 -0.80
CA ASP A 61 -4.81 3.05 -0.72
C ASP A 61 -3.68 2.74 -1.69
N LEU A 62 -3.75 3.25 -2.92
CA LEU A 62 -2.62 3.17 -3.86
C LEU A 62 -1.39 3.88 -3.30
N GLY A 63 -1.57 5.03 -2.64
CA GLY A 63 -0.48 5.76 -2.02
C GLY A 63 0.12 5.03 -0.80
N ALA A 64 -0.71 4.41 0.04
CA ALA A 64 -0.26 3.49 1.08
C ALA A 64 0.53 2.32 0.48
N GLY A 65 0.05 1.82 -0.67
CA GLY A 65 0.72 0.82 -1.50
C GLY A 65 2.14 1.23 -1.89
N VAL A 66 2.33 2.48 -2.34
CA VAL A 66 3.64 3.05 -2.70
C VAL A 66 4.57 3.11 -1.50
N TYR A 67 4.10 3.52 -0.32
CA TYR A 67 4.94 3.55 0.89
C TYR A 67 5.38 2.17 1.33
N GLY A 68 4.45 1.21 1.32
CA GLY A 68 4.79 -0.20 1.56
C GLY A 68 5.84 -0.69 0.58
N GLY A 69 5.66 -0.39 -0.71
CA GLY A 69 6.57 -0.79 -1.78
C GLY A 69 7.95 -0.18 -1.63
N LEU A 70 8.05 1.10 -1.23
CA LEU A 70 9.33 1.75 -0.97
C LEU A 70 10.09 1.08 0.18
N VAL A 71 9.41 0.74 1.28
CA VAL A 71 10.04 0.02 2.39
C VAL A 71 10.51 -1.36 1.93
N LEU A 72 9.65 -2.10 1.24
CA LEU A 72 9.98 -3.44 0.72
C LEU A 72 11.17 -3.40 -0.26
N PHE A 73 11.21 -2.38 -1.12
CA PHE A 73 12.32 -2.12 -2.03
C PHE A 73 13.62 -1.84 -1.28
N LEU A 74 13.58 -1.01 -0.22
CA LEU A 74 14.77 -0.71 0.59
C LEU A 74 15.29 -1.94 1.33
N LEU A 75 14.41 -2.79 1.86
CA LEU A 75 14.80 -4.05 2.50
C LEU A 75 15.51 -4.99 1.53
N LYS A 76 14.99 -5.10 0.29
CA LYS A 76 15.65 -5.85 -0.79
C LYS A 76 16.98 -5.21 -1.19
N LEU A 77 17.04 -3.89 -1.32
CA LEU A 77 18.24 -3.16 -1.75
C LEU A 77 19.38 -3.29 -0.72
N THR A 78 19.05 -3.34 0.57
CA THR A 78 20.02 -3.49 1.67
C THR A 78 20.44 -4.94 1.92
N GLY A 79 19.87 -5.91 1.19
CA GLY A 79 20.18 -7.34 1.32
C GLY A 79 19.59 -7.99 2.58
N VAL A 80 18.64 -7.32 3.24
CA VAL A 80 17.86 -7.91 4.35
C VAL A 80 16.85 -8.93 3.81
N LEU A 81 16.35 -8.70 2.60
CA LEU A 81 15.55 -9.62 1.77
C LEU A 81 16.33 -10.01 0.52
#